data_AF-A0A9X2ABC6-F1
#
_entry.id   AF-A0A9X2ABC6-F1
#
_cell.length_a   1.000
_cell.length_b   1.000
_cell.length_c   1.000
_cell.angle_alpha   90.00
_cell.angle_beta   90.00
_cell.angle_gamma   90.00
#
_symmetry.space_group_name_H-M   'P 1'
#
loop_
_entity.id
_entity.type
_entity.pdbx_description
1 polymer ?
#
loop_
_entity_poly.entity_id
_entity_poly.type
_entity_poly.pdbx_seq_one_letter_code
_entity_poly.pdbx_strand_id
1 'polypeptide(L)'
;MTETEAYEILREALSDDVMKQERMRVIVSMERKVRDLLAALGLEATLDEEKTAERLALFKEFHHIPGDHLWQAMQFVFRVARDGGDESDRQLQSHYLDVIYRTLFTSPMVKMPAIPEQWWETPLGIACKVVEYGISSCMDTIVLLQQSME
;
A
#
# COMPACT_ATOMS: atom_id res chain seq x y z
N MET A 1 23.89 -8.44 -7.87
CA MET A 1 22.72 -8.80 -7.05
C MET A 1 21.97 -9.92 -7.74
N THR A 2 21.83 -11.06 -7.08
CA THR A 2 21.00 -12.20 -7.51
C THR A 2 19.56 -12.01 -7.06
N GLU A 3 18.61 -12.79 -7.61
CA GLU A 3 17.21 -12.75 -7.13
C GLU A 3 17.10 -13.16 -5.65
N THR A 4 17.91 -14.14 -5.22
CA THR A 4 17.93 -14.57 -3.82
C THR A 4 18.38 -13.46 -2.88
N GLU A 5 19.48 -12.77 -3.21
CA GLU A 5 19.96 -11.59 -2.46
C GLU A 5 18.90 -10.47 -2.43
N ALA A 6 18.19 -10.26 -3.55
CA ALA A 6 17.15 -9.26 -3.63
C ALA A 6 15.95 -9.58 -2.72
N TYR A 7 15.53 -10.85 -2.61
CA TYR A 7 14.48 -11.26 -1.68
C TYR A 7 14.92 -11.13 -0.21
N GLU A 8 16.19 -11.36 0.10
CA GLU A 8 16.73 -11.15 1.45
C GLU A 8 16.66 -9.68 1.85
N ILE A 9 17.07 -8.77 0.97
CA ILE A 9 16.95 -7.31 1.21
C ILE A 9 15.48 -6.92 1.38
N LEU A 10 14.58 -7.43 0.53
CA LEU A 10 13.14 -7.14 0.65
C LEU A 10 12.53 -7.69 1.96
N ARG A 11 13.03 -8.80 2.50
CA ARG A 11 12.59 -9.33 3.81
C ARG A 11 12.89 -8.40 4.95
N GLU A 12 14.03 -7.75 4.91
CA GLU A 12 14.41 -6.76 5.91
C GLU A 12 13.68 -5.42 5.66
N ALA A 13 13.60 -4.98 4.41
CA ALA A 13 13.00 -3.70 4.04
C ALA A 13 11.47 -3.67 4.14
N LEU A 14 10.77 -4.78 3.88
CA LEU A 14 9.32 -4.92 3.97
C LEU A 14 8.89 -5.65 5.25
N SER A 15 9.50 -5.26 6.37
CA SER A 15 9.17 -5.80 7.69
C SER A 15 7.73 -5.49 8.12
N ASP A 16 7.24 -6.22 9.12
CA ASP A 16 5.90 -5.99 9.67
C ASP A 16 5.73 -4.57 10.24
N ASP A 17 6.81 -3.97 10.76
CA ASP A 17 6.78 -2.59 11.25
C ASP A 17 6.68 -1.58 10.11
N VAL A 18 7.36 -1.83 8.99
CA VAL A 18 7.21 -1.02 7.76
C VAL A 18 5.80 -1.14 7.21
N MET A 19 5.20 -2.33 7.21
CA MET A 19 3.80 -2.52 6.81
C MET A 19 2.83 -1.70 7.68
N LYS A 20 3.05 -1.67 9.01
CA LYS A 20 2.22 -0.87 9.94
C LYS A 20 2.34 0.62 9.63
N GLN A 21 3.56 1.12 9.43
CA GLN A 21 3.80 2.51 9.07
C GLN A 21 3.14 2.87 7.74
N GLU A 22 3.27 1.98 6.76
CA GLU A 22 2.70 2.17 5.42
C GLU A 22 1.17 2.16 5.43
N ARG A 23 0.56 1.30 6.23
CA ARG A 23 -0.89 1.33 6.47
C ARG A 23 -1.33 2.69 7.03
N MET A 24 -0.59 3.23 8.00
CA MET A 24 -0.91 4.57 8.53
C MET A 24 -0.78 5.66 7.47
N ARG A 25 0.27 5.61 6.64
CA ARG A 25 0.45 6.54 5.52
C ARG A 25 -0.72 6.48 4.53
N VAL A 26 -1.19 5.29 4.21
CA VAL A 26 -2.35 5.07 3.33
C VAL A 26 -3.62 5.64 3.95
N ILE A 27 -3.89 5.39 5.24
CA ILE A 27 -5.06 5.92 5.95
C ILE A 27 -5.08 7.46 5.91
N VAL A 28 -3.95 8.10 6.23
CA VAL A 28 -3.84 9.57 6.20
C VAL A 28 -4.07 10.11 4.78
N SER A 29 -3.58 9.40 3.76
CA SER A 29 -3.78 9.76 2.36
C SER A 29 -5.25 9.63 1.95
N MET A 30 -5.94 8.57 2.41
CA MET A 30 -7.37 8.37 2.18
C MET A 30 -8.21 9.41 2.89
N GLU A 31 -7.89 9.76 4.14
CA GLU A 31 -8.58 10.82 4.88
C GLU A 31 -8.51 12.14 4.11
N ARG A 32 -7.30 12.52 3.65
CA ARG A 32 -7.10 13.72 2.85
C ARG A 32 -7.95 13.70 1.59
N LYS A 33 -7.92 12.59 0.83
CA LYS A 33 -8.74 12.41 -0.38
C LYS A 33 -10.24 12.58 -0.09
N VAL A 34 -10.74 12.02 1.01
CA VAL A 34 -12.15 12.16 1.42
C VAL A 34 -12.48 13.61 1.76
N ARG A 35 -11.62 14.31 2.51
CA ARG A 35 -11.79 15.73 2.82
C ARG A 35 -11.80 16.58 1.55
N ASP A 36 -10.89 16.35 0.62
CA ASP A 36 -10.83 17.07 -0.66
C ASP A 36 -12.11 16.85 -1.48
N LEU A 37 -12.63 15.62 -1.52
CA LEU A 37 -13.89 15.30 -2.21
C LEU A 37 -15.09 15.98 -1.54
N LEU A 38 -15.15 16.03 -0.21
CA LEU A 38 -16.22 16.71 0.51
C LEU A 38 -16.15 18.23 0.33
N ALA A 39 -14.95 18.81 0.34
CA ALA A 39 -14.75 20.22 0.05
C ALA A 39 -15.19 20.58 -1.38
N ALA A 40 -14.91 19.72 -2.37
CA ALA A 40 -15.40 19.90 -3.74
C ALA A 40 -16.93 19.88 -3.84
N LEU A 41 -17.62 19.28 -2.87
CA LEU A 41 -19.08 19.27 -2.76
C LEU A 41 -19.64 20.38 -1.85
N GLY A 42 -18.78 21.19 -1.20
CA GLY A 42 -19.18 22.17 -0.19
C GLY A 42 -19.75 21.54 1.08
N LEU A 43 -19.34 20.30 1.39
CA LEU A 43 -19.81 19.49 2.52
C LEU A 43 -18.71 19.22 3.55
N GLU A 44 -17.60 19.95 3.54
CA GLU A 44 -16.48 19.75 4.46
C GLU A 44 -16.91 19.82 5.95
N ALA A 45 -17.88 20.69 6.27
CA ALA A 45 -18.42 20.85 7.62
C ALA A 45 -19.26 19.64 8.12
N THR A 46 -19.55 18.67 7.25
CA THR A 46 -20.25 17.42 7.65
C THR A 46 -19.35 16.43 8.36
N LEU A 47 -18.02 16.57 8.22
CA LEU A 47 -17.08 15.81 9.02
C LEU A 47 -16.93 16.48 10.39
N ASP A 48 -17.36 15.78 11.44
CA ASP A 48 -17.04 16.13 12.81
C ASP A 48 -15.54 15.86 13.04
N GLU A 49 -14.72 16.90 13.05
CA GLU A 49 -13.26 16.78 13.08
C GLU A 49 -12.76 16.06 14.33
N GLU A 50 -13.36 16.35 15.50
CA GLU A 50 -12.96 15.79 16.78
C GLU A 50 -13.25 14.29 16.82
N LYS A 51 -14.45 13.87 16.40
CA LYS A 51 -14.78 12.44 16.29
C LYS A 51 -14.00 11.73 15.19
N THR A 52 -13.67 12.42 14.11
CA THR A 52 -12.87 11.85 13.02
C THR A 52 -11.45 11.57 13.50
N ALA A 53 -10.83 12.53 14.21
CA ALA A 53 -9.50 12.37 14.79
C ALA A 53 -9.46 11.25 15.85
N GLU A 54 -10.46 11.17 16.73
CA GLU A 54 -10.59 10.10 17.72
C GLU A 54 -10.69 8.73 17.04
N ARG A 55 -11.57 8.59 16.04
CA ARG A 55 -11.74 7.33 15.30
C ARG A 55 -10.46 6.94 14.56
N LEU A 56 -9.77 7.88 13.91
CA LEU A 56 -8.50 7.63 13.24
C LEU A 56 -7.38 7.25 14.21
N ALA A 57 -7.40 7.74 15.45
CA ALA A 57 -6.47 7.31 16.48
C ALA A 57 -6.68 5.82 16.83
N LEU A 58 -7.92 5.32 16.83
CA LEU A 58 -8.20 3.89 17.02
C LEU A 58 -7.55 3.03 15.91
N PHE A 59 -7.44 3.54 14.67
CA PHE A 59 -6.74 2.81 13.60
C PHE A 59 -5.23 2.67 13.87
N LYS A 60 -4.62 3.59 14.63
CA LYS A 60 -3.22 3.47 15.08
C LYS A 60 -3.07 2.38 16.14
N GLU A 61 -4.10 2.21 16.97
CA GLU A 61 -4.07 1.29 18.12
C GLU A 61 -4.50 -0.14 17.76
N PHE A 62 -5.43 -0.31 16.82
CA PHE A 62 -5.96 -1.63 16.46
C PHE A 62 -5.31 -2.24 15.23
N HIS A 63 -4.70 -3.42 15.40
CA HIS A 63 -4.09 -4.19 14.31
C HIS A 63 -5.09 -4.81 13.33
N HIS A 64 -6.30 -5.10 13.77
CA HIS A 64 -7.33 -5.76 12.96
C HIS A 64 -8.55 -4.85 12.75
N ILE A 65 -8.88 -4.61 11.48
CA ILE A 65 -10.13 -3.97 11.07
C ILE A 65 -10.94 -5.01 10.30
N PRO A 66 -12.09 -5.48 10.83
CA PRO A 66 -12.93 -6.45 10.15
C PRO A 66 -13.52 -5.87 8.85
N GLY A 67 -13.51 -6.66 7.78
CA GLY A 67 -14.16 -6.31 6.50
C GLY A 67 -13.33 -5.43 5.56
N ASP A 68 -12.07 -5.16 5.87
CA ASP A 68 -11.25 -4.23 5.09
C ASP A 68 -10.49 -4.93 3.96
N HIS A 69 -11.10 -4.98 2.79
CA HIS A 69 -10.50 -5.57 1.58
C HIS A 69 -9.15 -4.93 1.22
N LEU A 70 -8.93 -3.66 1.56
CA LEU A 70 -7.66 -2.97 1.30
C LEU A 70 -6.53 -3.50 2.19
N TRP A 71 -6.79 -3.76 3.47
CA TRP A 71 -5.73 -4.29 4.37
C TRP A 71 -5.39 -5.73 4.09
N GLN A 72 -6.38 -6.54 3.73
CA GLN A 72 -6.13 -7.89 3.24
C GLN A 72 -5.26 -7.84 1.97
N ALA A 73 -5.56 -6.91 1.05
CA ALA A 73 -4.75 -6.71 -0.14
C ALA A 73 -3.30 -6.28 0.18
N MET A 74 -3.14 -5.31 1.09
CA MET A 74 -1.80 -4.85 1.53
C MET A 74 -1.00 -5.97 2.19
N GLN A 75 -1.60 -6.71 3.12
CA GLN A 75 -0.95 -7.85 3.76
C GLN A 75 -0.55 -8.92 2.75
N PHE A 76 -1.43 -9.18 1.78
CA PHE A 76 -1.15 -10.11 0.69
C PHE A 76 0.08 -9.68 -0.12
N VAL A 77 0.12 -8.44 -0.62
CA VAL A 77 1.24 -7.99 -1.47
C VAL A 77 2.56 -7.90 -0.71
N PHE A 78 2.53 -7.49 0.57
CA PHE A 78 3.73 -7.50 1.41
C PHE A 78 4.27 -8.91 1.63
N ARG A 79 3.41 -9.87 1.99
CA ARG A 79 3.80 -11.26 2.17
C ARG A 79 4.38 -11.83 0.88
N VAL A 80 3.69 -11.67 -0.24
CA VAL A 80 4.11 -12.24 -1.53
C VAL A 80 5.41 -11.61 -2.02
N ALA A 81 5.58 -10.30 -1.87
CA ALA A 81 6.82 -9.61 -2.23
C ALA A 81 8.02 -10.08 -1.38
N ARG A 82 7.77 -10.39 -0.11
CA ARG A 82 8.79 -10.79 0.86
C ARG A 82 9.19 -12.26 0.74
N ASP A 83 8.18 -13.13 0.70
CA ASP A 83 8.33 -14.57 0.89
C ASP A 83 8.27 -15.33 -0.45
N GLY A 84 7.88 -14.64 -1.54
CA GLY A 84 7.51 -15.25 -2.81
C GLY A 84 6.05 -15.69 -2.82
N GLY A 85 5.47 -15.80 -4.01
CA GLY A 85 4.09 -16.26 -4.20
C GLY A 85 4.02 -17.73 -4.63
N ASP A 86 3.04 -18.46 -4.13
CA ASP A 86 2.70 -19.80 -4.62
C ASP A 86 1.70 -19.76 -5.79
N GLU A 87 1.29 -20.93 -6.30
CA GLU A 87 0.33 -21.01 -7.41
C GLU A 87 -1.06 -20.48 -7.06
N SER A 88 -1.47 -20.58 -5.78
CA SER A 88 -2.75 -20.03 -5.32
C SER A 88 -2.70 -18.51 -5.25
N ASP A 89 -1.54 -17.96 -4.87
CA ASP A 89 -1.30 -16.53 -4.83
C ASP A 89 -1.45 -15.91 -6.23
N ARG A 90 -0.93 -16.55 -7.29
CA ARG A 90 -1.06 -16.05 -8.67
C ARG A 90 -2.50 -15.81 -9.10
N GLN A 91 -3.44 -16.61 -8.60
CA GLN A 91 -4.86 -16.43 -8.91
C GLN A 91 -5.47 -15.21 -8.20
N LEU A 92 -4.91 -14.84 -7.05
CA LEU A 92 -5.38 -13.74 -6.20
C LEU A 92 -4.63 -12.43 -6.44
N GLN A 93 -3.44 -12.46 -7.04
CA GLN A 93 -2.60 -11.29 -7.30
C GLN A 93 -3.37 -10.17 -8.01
N SER A 94 -4.00 -10.48 -9.13
CA SER A 94 -4.75 -9.48 -9.92
C SER A 94 -5.90 -8.85 -9.13
N HIS A 95 -6.60 -9.65 -8.31
CA HIS A 95 -7.68 -9.17 -7.47
C HIS A 95 -7.18 -8.17 -6.41
N TYR A 96 -6.14 -8.54 -5.65
CA TYR A 96 -5.65 -7.67 -4.57
C TYR A 96 -4.93 -6.42 -5.09
N LEU A 97 -4.21 -6.52 -6.21
CA LEU A 97 -3.65 -5.35 -6.89
C LEU A 97 -4.76 -4.40 -7.36
N ASP A 98 -5.83 -4.92 -7.97
CA ASP A 98 -6.98 -4.11 -8.40
C ASP A 98 -7.67 -3.41 -7.22
N VAL A 99 -7.82 -4.09 -6.08
CA VAL A 99 -8.35 -3.47 -4.85
C VAL A 99 -7.48 -2.29 -4.41
N ILE A 100 -6.16 -2.45 -4.36
CA ILE A 100 -5.24 -1.36 -3.98
C ILE A 100 -5.34 -0.21 -4.97
N TYR A 101 -5.17 -0.49 -6.26
CA TYR A 101 -5.12 0.55 -7.29
C TYR A 101 -6.42 1.32 -7.40
N ARG A 102 -7.57 0.62 -7.33
CA ARG A 102 -8.87 1.28 -7.36
C ARG A 102 -9.12 2.13 -6.14
N THR A 103 -8.80 1.62 -4.96
CA THR A 103 -9.06 2.35 -3.72
C THR A 103 -8.23 3.63 -3.65
N LEU A 104 -6.94 3.53 -4.00
CA LEU A 104 -6.01 4.64 -3.88
C LEU A 104 -6.11 5.62 -5.04
N PHE A 105 -6.14 5.14 -6.29
CA PHE A 105 -5.91 5.98 -7.47
C PHE A 105 -7.11 6.16 -8.38
N THR A 106 -8.14 5.32 -8.26
CA THR A 106 -9.37 5.56 -9.03
C THR A 106 -10.12 6.72 -8.38
N SER A 107 -10.30 7.78 -9.17
CA SER A 107 -11.24 8.86 -8.88
C SER A 107 -12.66 8.39 -9.24
N PRO A 108 -13.71 8.82 -8.53
CA PRO A 108 -15.09 8.55 -8.92
C PRO A 108 -15.42 8.95 -10.37
N MET A 109 -14.63 9.86 -10.96
CA MET A 109 -14.84 10.39 -12.31
C MET A 109 -13.94 9.77 -13.39
N VAL A 110 -12.97 8.92 -13.04
CA VAL A 110 -11.99 8.37 -14.01
C VAL A 110 -12.03 6.85 -13.99
N LYS A 111 -12.17 6.22 -15.17
CA LYS A 111 -12.24 4.76 -15.29
C LYS A 111 -10.90 4.05 -15.12
N MET A 112 -9.78 4.76 -15.32
CA MET A 112 -8.43 4.23 -15.21
C MET A 112 -7.68 4.91 -14.06
N PRO A 113 -7.15 4.15 -13.09
CA PRO A 113 -6.30 4.70 -12.05
C PRO A 113 -5.02 5.28 -12.66
N ALA A 114 -4.66 6.50 -12.26
CA ALA A 114 -3.39 7.12 -12.60
C ALA A 114 -2.48 7.07 -11.37
N ILE A 115 -1.52 6.14 -11.39
CA ILE A 115 -0.58 5.93 -10.29
C ILE A 115 0.62 6.89 -10.47
N PRO A 116 0.90 7.81 -9.52
CA PRO A 116 2.06 8.70 -9.60
C PRO A 116 3.38 7.92 -9.58
N GLU A 117 4.39 8.37 -10.32
CA GLU A 117 5.69 7.68 -10.38
C GLU A 117 6.34 7.52 -9.01
N GLN A 118 6.27 8.57 -8.18
CA GLN A 118 6.83 8.56 -6.82
C GLN A 118 6.16 7.54 -5.89
N TRP A 119 4.96 7.05 -6.24
CA TRP A 119 4.31 6.02 -5.44
C TRP A 119 5.04 4.67 -5.54
N TRP A 120 5.66 4.37 -6.69
CA TRP A 120 6.42 3.13 -6.88
C TRP A 120 7.68 3.02 -6.02
N GLU A 121 8.11 4.14 -5.45
CA GLU A 121 9.24 4.21 -4.52
C GLU A 121 8.83 3.95 -3.06
N THR A 122 7.53 3.85 -2.78
CA THR A 122 7.03 3.62 -1.41
C THR A 122 7.04 2.13 -1.08
N PRO A 123 7.07 1.74 0.21
CA PRO A 123 7.06 0.32 0.58
C PRO A 123 5.90 -0.48 -0.05
N LEU A 124 4.68 0.07 -0.06
CA LEU A 124 3.54 -0.56 -0.72
C LEU A 124 3.71 -0.60 -2.24
N GLY A 125 4.23 0.46 -2.86
CA GLY A 125 4.46 0.52 -4.29
C GLY A 125 5.48 -0.52 -4.75
N ILE A 126 6.59 -0.65 -4.03
CA ILE A 126 7.61 -1.67 -4.25
C ILE A 126 7.00 -3.06 -4.12
N ALA A 127 6.25 -3.32 -3.04
CA ALA A 127 5.58 -4.60 -2.86
C ALA A 127 4.64 -4.92 -4.04
N CYS A 128 3.79 -3.97 -4.45
CA CYS A 128 2.89 -4.15 -5.59
C CYS A 128 3.66 -4.41 -6.89
N LYS A 129 4.76 -3.69 -7.13
CA LYS A 129 5.60 -3.85 -8.32
C LYS A 129 6.26 -5.23 -8.38
N VAL A 130 6.77 -5.73 -7.25
CA VAL A 130 7.32 -7.10 -7.15
C VAL A 130 6.23 -8.14 -7.41
N VAL A 131 5.03 -7.95 -6.85
CA VAL A 131 3.91 -8.87 -7.06
C VAL A 131 3.41 -8.86 -8.51
N GLU A 132 3.37 -7.70 -9.15
CA GLU A 132 2.82 -7.53 -10.50
C GLU A 132 3.80 -7.92 -11.62
N TYR A 133 5.07 -7.55 -11.47
CA TYR A 133 6.07 -7.66 -12.54
C TYR A 133 7.26 -8.57 -12.16
N GLY A 134 7.27 -9.12 -10.95
CA GLY A 134 8.37 -9.92 -10.42
C GLY A 134 9.51 -9.07 -9.87
N ILE A 135 10.38 -9.72 -9.08
CA ILE A 135 11.49 -9.08 -8.38
C ILE A 135 12.49 -8.39 -9.30
N SER A 136 12.70 -8.93 -10.50
CA SER A 136 13.63 -8.40 -11.50
C SER A 136 13.27 -6.98 -11.94
N SER A 137 12.00 -6.60 -11.87
CA SER A 137 11.52 -5.24 -12.19
C SER A 137 11.89 -4.17 -11.15
N CYS A 138 12.38 -4.60 -9.98
CA CYS A 138 12.67 -3.76 -8.82
C CYS A 138 14.15 -3.73 -8.45
N MET A 139 15.03 -4.35 -9.25
CA MET A 139 16.45 -4.51 -8.89
C MET A 139 17.13 -3.18 -8.57
N ASP A 140 16.90 -2.14 -9.37
CA ASP A 140 17.51 -0.82 -9.14
C ASP A 140 17.05 -0.21 -7.80
N THR A 141 15.76 -0.34 -7.49
CA THR A 141 15.18 0.15 -6.22
C THR A 141 15.73 -0.63 -5.02
N ILE A 142 15.91 -1.94 -5.16
CA ILE A 142 16.44 -2.81 -4.10
C ILE A 142 17.91 -2.49 -3.81
N VAL A 143 18.72 -2.17 -4.84
CA VAL A 143 20.10 -1.71 -4.65
C VAL A 143 20.14 -0.41 -3.85
N LEU A 144 19.24 0.54 -4.14
CA LEU A 144 19.16 1.79 -3.38
C LEU A 144 18.74 1.56 -1.92
N LEU A 145 17.80 0.64 -1.68
CA LEU A 145 17.41 0.24 -0.33
C LEU A 145 18.60 -0.33 0.44
N GLN A 146 19.37 -1.23 -0.16
CA GLN A 146 20.56 -1.80 0.45
C GLN A 146 21.57 -0.72 0.88
N GLN A 147 21.83 0.27 0.01
CA GLN A 147 22.73 1.38 0.31
C GLN A 147 22.22 2.30 1.43
N SER A 148 20.91 2.35 1.68
CA SER A 148 20.31 3.13 2.75
C SER A 148 20.28 2.42 4.10
N MET A 149 20.55 1.12 4.11
CA MET A 149 20.57 0.26 5.30
C MET A 149 21.98 0.11 5.90
N GLU A 150 23.03 0.45 5.14
CA GLU A 150 24.44 0.54 5.57
C GLU A 150 24.77 1.90 6.21
#